data_AF-A0A2T4B2R4-F1
#
_entry.id   AF-A0A2T4B2R4-F1
#
_cell.length_a   1.000
_cell.length_b   1.000
_cell.length_c   1.000
_cell.angle_alpha   90.00
_cell.angle_beta   90.00
_cell.angle_gamma   90.00
#
_symmetry.space_group_name_H-M   'P 1'
#
loop_
_entity.id
_entity.type
_entity.pdbx_description
1 polymer ?
#
loop_
_entity_poly.entity_id
_entity_poly.type
_entity_poly.pdbx_seq_one_letter_code
_entity_poly.pdbx_strand_id
1 'polypeptide(L)'
;MRSSAVLGLATFGAVASAFSLPANLKTIYDNHKARTCANKLSGTFSGGAAYCGDLPGAIFLKGSAGNYDNLDIDCDGANNSAGACANDPTGQSQTAFKDTVRTFGISDLDANIHPYVVFGNSGGNPSFNPQSSGMQPLSVMAVVCNNQVFYGIWGDTNGGTSTGEASLALGKLCFPNEGLSGNNGHDPKDVLFIGFTGSGAVPGKSGANWTAKNTNDFENSIKALGDRLVASLQA
;
A
#
# COMPACT_ATOMS: atom_id res chain seq x y z
N MET A 1 -32.79 -7.57 -48.87
CA MET A 1 -32.36 -8.04 -47.53
C MET A 1 -31.14 -7.20 -47.15
N ARG A 2 -31.26 -6.31 -46.15
CA ARG A 2 -30.18 -5.41 -45.72
C ARG A 2 -29.45 -6.10 -44.56
N SER A 3 -28.23 -6.58 -44.80
CA SER A 3 -27.37 -7.11 -43.74
C SER A 3 -26.67 -5.94 -43.04
N SER A 4 -27.11 -5.64 -41.83
CA SER A 4 -26.38 -4.75 -40.92
C SER A 4 -25.26 -5.55 -40.26
N ALA A 5 -24.01 -5.26 -40.63
CA ALA A 5 -22.85 -5.76 -39.91
C ALA A 5 -22.71 -4.97 -38.60
N VAL A 6 -22.88 -5.64 -37.47
CA VAL A 6 -22.60 -5.09 -36.14
C VAL A 6 -21.10 -5.17 -35.92
N LEU A 7 -20.41 -4.02 -35.93
CA LEU A 7 -19.05 -3.91 -35.40
C LEU A 7 -19.12 -4.02 -33.87
N GLY A 8 -18.67 -5.13 -33.32
CA GLY A 8 -18.40 -5.24 -31.89
C GLY A 8 -17.12 -4.48 -31.55
N LEU A 9 -17.24 -3.36 -30.83
CA LEU A 9 -16.09 -2.75 -30.16
C LEU A 9 -15.69 -3.67 -29.00
N ALA A 10 -14.57 -4.37 -29.13
CA ALA A 10 -13.90 -5.00 -28.00
C ALA A 10 -13.24 -3.89 -27.17
N THR A 11 -13.85 -3.53 -26.04
CA THR A 11 -13.21 -2.70 -25.03
C THR A 11 -12.11 -3.53 -24.37
N PHE A 12 -10.85 -3.26 -24.71
CA PHE A 12 -9.71 -3.74 -23.93
C PHE A 12 -9.77 -3.02 -22.58
N GLY A 13 -10.31 -3.70 -21.56
CA GLY A 13 -10.13 -3.29 -20.18
C GLY A 13 -8.63 -3.25 -19.90
N ALA A 14 -8.15 -2.14 -19.32
CA ALA A 14 -6.78 -2.06 -18.85
C ALA A 14 -6.56 -3.22 -17.88
N VAL A 15 -5.77 -4.21 -18.31
CA VAL A 15 -5.37 -5.31 -17.45
C VAL A 15 -4.51 -4.66 -16.37
N ALA A 16 -5.02 -4.55 -15.15
CA ALA A 16 -4.20 -4.18 -14.00
C ALA A 16 -2.98 -5.10 -14.04
N SER A 17 -1.79 -4.51 -14.18
CA SER A 17 -0.56 -5.26 -14.38
C SER A 17 -0.17 -5.87 -13.04
N ALA A 18 -0.80 -6.99 -12.71
CA ALA A 18 -0.58 -7.61 -11.44
C ALA A 18 0.72 -8.42 -11.46
N PHE A 19 1.62 -8.15 -10.51
CA PHE A 19 2.89 -8.86 -10.47
C PHE A 19 2.71 -10.23 -9.83
N SER A 20 3.32 -11.24 -10.45
CA SER A 20 3.36 -12.59 -9.91
C SER A 20 4.01 -12.58 -8.53
N LEU A 21 3.35 -13.18 -7.54
CA LEU A 21 3.91 -13.35 -6.20
C LEU A 21 5.17 -14.24 -6.24
N PRO A 22 6.37 -13.72 -5.93
CA PRO A 22 7.59 -14.53 -5.96
C PRO A 22 7.54 -15.67 -4.93
N ALA A 23 8.16 -16.81 -5.24
CA ALA A 23 8.07 -18.01 -4.39
C ALA A 23 8.58 -17.79 -2.95
N ASN A 24 9.64 -16.98 -2.78
CA ASN A 24 10.15 -16.62 -1.46
C ASN A 24 9.12 -15.79 -0.67
N LEU A 25 8.48 -14.80 -1.31
CA LEU A 25 7.45 -13.98 -0.69
C LEU A 25 6.18 -14.77 -0.39
N LYS A 26 5.81 -15.72 -1.27
CA LYS A 26 4.72 -16.66 -0.99
C LYS A 26 5.01 -17.50 0.26
N THR A 27 6.23 -18.01 0.40
CA THR A 27 6.64 -18.79 1.57
C THR A 27 6.58 -17.95 2.84
N ILE A 28 7.06 -16.70 2.78
CA ILE A 28 6.95 -15.73 3.89
C ILE A 28 5.48 -15.50 4.26
N TYR A 29 4.62 -15.27 3.27
CA TYR A 29 3.19 -15.08 3.48
C TYR A 29 2.57 -16.32 4.17
N ASP A 30 2.76 -17.51 3.63
CA ASP A 30 2.16 -18.73 4.20
C ASP A 30 2.69 -19.01 5.62
N ASN A 31 4.01 -18.88 5.83
CA ASN A 31 4.64 -19.11 7.12
C ASN A 31 4.14 -18.13 8.18
N HIS A 32 4.07 -16.84 7.87
CA HIS A 32 3.63 -15.82 8.83
C HIS A 32 2.13 -15.82 9.06
N LYS A 33 1.30 -16.13 8.04
CA LYS A 33 -0.15 -16.24 8.20
C LYS A 33 -0.52 -17.27 9.27
N ALA A 34 0.16 -18.42 9.28
CA ALA A 34 -0.13 -19.50 10.23
C ALA A 34 0.24 -19.19 11.69
N ARG A 35 1.09 -18.19 11.95
CA ARG A 35 1.64 -17.87 13.28
C ARG A 35 1.25 -16.49 13.79
N THR A 36 1.55 -16.21 15.05
CA THR A 36 1.50 -14.85 15.62
C THR A 36 2.86 -14.18 15.48
N CYS A 37 2.90 -12.85 15.62
CA CYS A 37 4.15 -12.10 15.67
C CYS A 37 4.94 -12.44 16.96
N ALA A 38 6.20 -12.85 16.82
CA ALA A 38 7.08 -13.13 17.96
C ALA A 38 7.79 -11.86 18.45
N ASN A 39 8.35 -11.08 17.55
CA ASN A 39 8.99 -9.78 17.78
C ASN A 39 7.98 -8.65 17.53
N LYS A 40 7.10 -8.42 18.51
CA LYS A 40 6.12 -7.32 18.46
C LYS A 40 6.82 -5.98 18.64
N LEU A 41 6.60 -5.07 17.70
CA LEU A 41 7.13 -3.70 17.74
C LEU A 41 6.10 -2.69 18.29
N SER A 42 4.85 -3.12 18.45
CA SER A 42 3.75 -2.30 18.97
C SER A 42 2.76 -3.11 19.80
N GLY A 43 1.83 -2.41 20.47
CA GLY A 43 0.58 -3.00 20.94
C GLY A 43 -0.35 -3.41 19.80
N THR A 44 -1.47 -4.04 20.15
CA THR A 44 -2.52 -4.44 19.21
C THR A 44 -3.47 -3.26 18.93
N PHE A 45 -3.66 -2.94 17.65
CA PHE A 45 -4.52 -1.86 17.17
C PHE A 45 -6.00 -2.28 17.07
N SER A 46 -6.89 -1.35 16.76
CA SER A 46 -8.36 -1.55 16.75
C SER A 46 -8.79 -2.70 15.82
N GLY A 47 -8.14 -2.82 14.67
CA GLY A 47 -8.32 -3.92 13.71
C GLY A 47 -7.74 -5.26 14.15
N GLY A 48 -7.01 -5.32 15.28
CA GLY A 48 -6.41 -6.54 15.81
C GLY A 48 -5.01 -6.85 15.27
N ALA A 49 -4.49 -6.04 14.35
CA ALA A 49 -3.11 -6.13 13.89
C ALA A 49 -2.12 -5.43 14.85
N ALA A 50 -0.85 -5.79 14.72
CA ALA A 50 0.29 -5.11 15.36
C ALA A 50 1.46 -5.04 14.37
N TYR A 51 2.36 -4.09 14.56
CA TYR A 51 3.61 -4.04 13.81
C TYR A 51 4.55 -5.14 14.28
N CYS A 52 5.07 -5.90 13.33
CA CYS A 52 5.89 -7.07 13.57
C CYS A 52 7.27 -6.94 12.94
N GLY A 53 8.31 -7.31 13.70
CA GLY A 53 9.71 -7.28 13.30
C GLY A 53 10.33 -8.67 13.16
N ASP A 54 9.53 -9.69 12.85
CA ASP A 54 10.04 -11.07 12.68
C ASP A 54 10.86 -11.25 11.38
N LEU A 55 10.78 -10.29 10.45
CA LEU A 55 11.50 -10.32 9.18
C LEU A 55 12.71 -9.38 9.26
N PRO A 56 13.96 -9.87 9.20
CA PRO A 56 15.13 -9.01 9.15
C PRO A 56 15.04 -8.02 7.98
N GLY A 57 15.28 -6.75 8.25
CA GLY A 57 15.22 -5.69 7.23
C GLY A 57 13.80 -5.22 6.86
N ALA A 58 12.77 -5.68 7.56
CA ALA A 58 11.39 -5.29 7.28
C ALA A 58 10.51 -5.20 8.54
N ILE A 59 9.42 -4.47 8.38
CA ILE A 59 8.32 -4.36 9.35
C ILE A 59 7.06 -4.76 8.61
N PHE A 60 6.19 -5.55 9.22
CA PHE A 60 4.91 -5.91 8.59
C PHE A 60 3.74 -5.87 9.57
N LEU A 61 2.54 -5.62 9.04
CA LEU A 61 1.31 -5.68 9.83
C LEU A 61 0.89 -7.14 10.00
N LYS A 62 0.59 -7.51 11.25
CA LYS A 62 0.21 -8.88 11.58
C LYS A 62 -0.93 -8.95 12.58
N GLY A 63 -2.02 -9.59 12.18
CA GLY A 63 -3.13 -9.99 13.04
C GLY A 63 -2.87 -11.27 13.86
N SER A 64 -3.94 -11.89 14.36
CA SER A 64 -3.89 -13.21 15.01
C SER A 64 -3.48 -14.32 14.04
N ALA A 65 -3.14 -15.50 14.57
CA ALA A 65 -2.87 -16.68 13.72
C ALA A 65 -4.05 -16.93 12.77
N GLY A 66 -3.74 -17.12 11.49
CA GLY A 66 -4.70 -17.26 10.40
C GLY A 66 -4.89 -16.00 9.55
N ASN A 67 -4.60 -14.81 10.08
CA ASN A 67 -4.96 -13.54 9.43
C ASN A 67 -3.82 -12.50 9.41
N TYR A 68 -3.94 -11.57 8.47
CA TYR A 68 -3.17 -10.32 8.40
C TYR A 68 -4.06 -9.13 8.79
N ASP A 69 -4.16 -8.12 7.94
CA ASP A 69 -5.01 -6.96 8.12
C ASP A 69 -5.97 -6.80 6.94
N ASN A 70 -6.98 -5.94 7.12
CA ASN A 70 -7.87 -5.47 6.06
C ASN A 70 -7.16 -4.41 5.18
N LEU A 71 -7.87 -3.87 4.19
CA LEU A 71 -7.41 -2.71 3.42
C LEU A 71 -8.52 -1.65 3.34
N ASP A 72 -8.41 -0.62 4.17
CA ASP A 72 -9.22 0.59 4.12
C ASP A 72 -8.62 1.61 3.16
N ILE A 73 -9.46 2.50 2.62
CA ILE A 73 -9.03 3.54 1.68
C ILE A 73 -8.70 4.82 2.43
N ASP A 74 -7.50 5.32 2.18
CA ASP A 74 -7.05 6.65 2.54
C ASP A 74 -7.05 7.53 1.28
N CYS A 75 -7.73 8.67 1.35
CA CYS A 75 -7.80 9.64 0.25
C CYS A 75 -6.96 10.90 0.51
N ASP A 76 -6.09 10.90 1.50
CA ASP A 76 -5.35 12.09 1.91
C ASP A 76 -4.41 12.61 0.79
N GLY A 77 -4.17 13.92 0.80
CA GLY A 77 -3.25 14.59 -0.10
C GLY A 77 -3.91 15.35 -1.24
N ALA A 78 -3.27 15.32 -2.41
CA ALA A 78 -3.72 16.03 -3.60
C ALA A 78 -4.97 15.36 -4.19
N ASN A 79 -5.94 16.18 -4.60
CA ASN A 79 -7.20 15.72 -5.18
C ASN A 79 -8.00 14.77 -4.26
N ASN A 80 -7.94 14.98 -2.94
CA ASN A 80 -8.56 14.14 -1.91
C ASN A 80 -10.09 13.98 -1.99
N SER A 81 -10.79 14.74 -2.83
CA SER A 81 -12.24 14.59 -3.09
C SER A 81 -12.55 14.24 -4.55
N ALA A 82 -11.55 13.87 -5.35
CA ALA A 82 -11.75 13.48 -6.74
C ALA A 82 -12.18 12.02 -6.88
N GLY A 83 -12.99 11.74 -7.91
CA GLY A 83 -13.35 10.37 -8.28
C GLY A 83 -14.02 9.60 -7.14
N ALA A 84 -13.52 8.39 -6.84
CA ALA A 84 -14.08 7.55 -5.80
C ALA A 84 -13.66 7.98 -4.38
N CYS A 85 -12.91 9.07 -4.23
CA CYS A 85 -12.65 9.72 -2.94
C CYS A 85 -13.68 10.81 -2.60
N ALA A 86 -14.63 11.12 -3.51
CA ALA A 86 -15.60 12.19 -3.29
C ALA A 86 -16.54 11.98 -2.09
N ASN A 87 -16.65 10.75 -1.58
CA ASN A 87 -17.48 10.37 -0.46
C ASN A 87 -16.68 10.05 0.82
N ASP A 88 -15.38 10.35 0.86
CA ASP A 88 -14.56 10.20 2.07
C ASP A 88 -14.94 11.28 3.11
N PRO A 89 -15.46 10.90 4.29
CA PRO A 89 -15.80 11.86 5.34
C PRO A 89 -14.59 12.32 6.17
N THR A 90 -13.45 11.64 6.05
CA THR A 90 -12.25 11.80 6.87
C THR A 90 -11.05 12.33 6.12
N GLY A 91 -11.08 12.34 4.78
CA GLY A 91 -9.98 12.75 3.93
C GLY A 91 -9.43 14.14 4.22
N GLN A 92 -8.11 14.25 4.30
CA GLN A 92 -7.36 15.47 4.57
C GLN A 92 -6.65 15.98 3.31
N SER A 93 -6.39 17.29 3.28
CA SER A 93 -5.73 17.95 2.13
C SER A 93 -4.21 17.73 2.06
N GLN A 94 -3.66 16.85 2.90
CA GLN A 94 -2.23 16.59 2.95
C GLN A 94 -1.89 15.19 3.45
N THR A 95 -0.84 14.59 2.88
CA THR A 95 -0.21 13.40 3.46
C THR A 95 0.92 13.76 4.43
N ALA A 96 1.37 12.81 5.27
CA ALA A 96 2.46 13.01 6.21
C ALA A 96 3.77 13.54 5.58
N PHE A 97 4.02 13.25 4.31
CA PHE A 97 5.29 13.58 3.64
C PHE A 97 5.16 14.65 2.55
N LYS A 98 4.05 15.40 2.52
CA LYS A 98 3.78 16.52 1.60
C LYS A 98 4.98 17.42 1.34
N ASP A 99 5.62 17.90 2.40
CA ASP A 99 6.75 18.83 2.27
C ASP A 99 7.94 18.21 1.55
N THR A 100 8.17 16.91 1.70
CA THR A 100 9.25 16.18 1.03
C THR A 100 8.93 15.98 -0.45
N VAL A 101 7.73 15.46 -0.78
CA VAL A 101 7.35 15.20 -2.17
C VAL A 101 7.16 16.48 -2.99
N ARG A 102 6.89 17.62 -2.33
CA ARG A 102 6.99 18.95 -2.94
C ARG A 102 8.35 19.25 -3.54
N THR A 103 9.43 18.78 -2.90
CA THR A 103 10.78 18.90 -3.47
C THR A 103 11.02 17.96 -4.65
N PHE A 104 10.14 16.96 -4.86
CA PHE A 104 10.21 15.97 -5.94
C PHE A 104 9.36 16.33 -7.17
N GLY A 105 8.56 17.40 -7.08
CA GLY A 105 7.86 17.98 -8.23
C GLY A 105 6.34 17.80 -8.24
N ILE A 106 5.74 17.36 -7.12
CA ILE A 106 4.28 17.26 -6.94
C ILE A 106 3.84 18.05 -5.72
N SER A 107 2.62 18.61 -5.71
CA SER A 107 2.12 19.34 -4.54
C SER A 107 1.95 18.47 -3.30
N ASP A 108 1.58 17.21 -3.53
CA ASP A 108 1.46 16.12 -2.56
C ASP A 108 1.32 14.80 -3.34
N LEU A 109 1.30 13.66 -2.64
CA LEU A 109 0.78 12.40 -3.17
C LEU A 109 -0.70 12.55 -3.50
N ASP A 110 -1.17 11.83 -4.50
CA ASP A 110 -2.57 11.81 -4.95
C ASP A 110 -3.08 10.38 -4.86
N ALA A 111 -4.07 10.14 -4.01
CA ALA A 111 -4.63 8.81 -3.76
C ALA A 111 -5.18 8.13 -5.02
N ASN A 112 -5.53 8.87 -6.08
CA ASN A 112 -6.01 8.33 -7.34
C ASN A 112 -4.88 7.88 -8.28
N ILE A 113 -3.62 8.28 -8.01
CA ILE A 113 -2.47 8.08 -8.89
C ILE A 113 -1.35 7.32 -8.20
N HIS A 114 -1.04 7.62 -6.95
CA HIS A 114 0.15 7.13 -6.26
C HIS A 114 -0.22 6.00 -5.31
N PRO A 115 0.19 4.75 -5.58
CA PRO A 115 0.18 3.68 -4.59
C PRO A 115 1.00 4.08 -3.35
N TYR A 116 0.31 4.43 -2.29
CA TYR A 116 0.90 4.61 -0.98
C TYR A 116 0.13 3.84 0.09
N VAL A 117 0.84 3.57 1.19
CA VAL A 117 0.32 2.92 2.39
C VAL A 117 0.39 3.92 3.54
N VAL A 118 -0.64 3.94 4.37
CA VAL A 118 -0.64 4.61 5.67
C VAL A 118 0.03 3.66 6.66
N PHE A 119 1.24 4.00 7.10
CA PHE A 119 2.06 3.10 7.91
C PHE A 119 2.65 3.84 9.10
N GLY A 120 2.52 3.25 10.29
CA GLY A 120 2.73 3.94 11.55
C GLY A 120 1.45 4.62 12.06
N ASN A 121 1.47 4.94 13.36
CA ASN A 121 0.37 5.54 14.09
C ASN A 121 0.92 6.59 15.04
N SER A 122 0.37 7.80 14.96
CA SER A 122 0.70 8.92 15.85
C SER A 122 -0.57 9.44 16.51
N GLY A 123 -0.47 9.99 17.73
CA GLY A 123 -1.63 10.55 18.44
C GLY A 123 -2.57 9.55 19.13
N GLY A 124 -2.46 8.25 18.84
CA GLY A 124 -3.22 7.16 19.48
C GLY A 124 -2.46 6.33 20.53
N ASN A 125 -3.19 5.45 21.23
CA ASN A 125 -2.61 4.38 22.05
C ASN A 125 -3.31 3.05 21.74
N PRO A 126 -2.61 2.03 21.17
CA PRO A 126 -1.17 2.04 20.88
C PRO A 126 -0.77 3.05 19.79
N SER A 127 0.52 3.37 19.75
CA SER A 127 1.18 4.13 18.68
C SER A 127 2.41 3.38 18.20
N PHE A 128 2.86 3.70 16.99
CA PHE A 128 4.08 3.14 16.44
C PHE A 128 4.72 4.10 15.44
N ASN A 129 5.99 4.42 15.65
CA ASN A 129 6.78 5.21 14.71
C ASN A 129 7.70 4.27 13.90
N PRO A 130 7.47 4.06 12.59
CA PRO A 130 8.31 3.18 11.77
C PRO A 130 9.80 3.57 11.76
N GLN A 131 10.12 4.86 11.92
CA GLN A 131 11.52 5.33 11.99
C GLN A 131 12.27 4.79 13.21
N SER A 132 11.58 4.53 14.32
CA SER A 132 12.18 3.91 15.50
C SER A 132 12.70 2.49 15.22
N SER A 133 12.21 1.87 14.16
CA SER A 133 12.60 0.54 13.69
C SER A 133 13.37 0.59 12.36
N GLY A 134 13.88 1.78 11.98
CA GLY A 134 14.80 1.94 10.85
C GLY A 134 14.15 2.11 9.48
N MET A 135 12.81 2.18 9.39
CA MET A 135 12.13 2.62 8.16
C MET A 135 12.37 4.11 7.91
N GLN A 136 12.44 4.53 6.66
CA GLN A 136 12.57 5.94 6.30
C GLN A 136 11.31 6.43 5.57
N PRO A 137 10.90 7.70 5.73
CA PRO A 137 9.82 8.29 4.95
C PRO A 137 9.95 7.95 3.46
N LEU A 138 8.81 7.62 2.82
CA LEU A 138 8.76 7.27 1.40
C LEU A 138 9.51 5.98 1.01
N SER A 139 9.90 5.13 1.98
CA SER A 139 10.43 3.79 1.68
C SER A 139 9.42 3.01 0.84
N VAL A 140 9.90 2.27 -0.15
CA VAL A 140 9.06 1.31 -0.90
C VAL A 140 8.44 0.31 0.08
N MET A 141 7.23 -0.11 -0.24
CA MET A 141 6.48 -1.13 0.47
C MET A 141 6.00 -2.19 -0.51
N ALA A 142 5.97 -3.45 -0.06
CA ALA A 142 5.34 -4.54 -0.79
C ALA A 142 4.00 -4.87 -0.13
N VAL A 143 2.94 -4.98 -0.93
CA VAL A 143 1.60 -5.37 -0.47
C VAL A 143 1.19 -6.65 -1.18
N VAL A 144 0.87 -7.68 -0.40
CA VAL A 144 0.41 -8.97 -0.92
C VAL A 144 -1.08 -9.10 -0.69
N CYS A 145 -1.82 -9.25 -1.78
CA CYS A 145 -3.27 -9.39 -1.85
C CYS A 145 -3.61 -10.21 -3.10
N ASN A 146 -4.70 -10.99 -3.07
CA ASN A 146 -5.12 -11.82 -4.22
C ASN A 146 -4.02 -12.71 -4.83
N ASN A 147 -3.13 -13.23 -3.98
CA ASN A 147 -2.01 -14.10 -4.38
C ASN A 147 -1.05 -13.43 -5.39
N GLN A 148 -0.96 -12.10 -5.32
CA GLN A 148 -0.13 -11.21 -6.13
C GLN A 148 0.63 -10.25 -5.21
N VAL A 149 1.65 -9.58 -5.75
CA VAL A 149 2.37 -8.52 -5.03
C VAL A 149 2.25 -7.21 -5.80
N PHE A 150 2.05 -6.12 -5.08
CA PHE A 150 2.02 -4.76 -5.60
C PHE A 150 3.00 -3.90 -4.81
N TYR A 151 3.48 -2.84 -5.45
CA TYR A 151 4.45 -1.93 -4.84
C TYR A 151 3.85 -0.55 -4.64
N GLY A 152 4.04 -0.02 -3.44
CA GLY A 152 3.75 1.36 -3.11
C GLY A 152 4.89 1.98 -2.31
N ILE A 153 4.60 3.10 -1.67
CA ILE A 153 5.50 3.74 -0.72
C ILE A 153 4.82 3.95 0.62
N TRP A 154 5.60 4.05 1.69
CA TRP A 154 5.11 4.65 2.93
C TRP A 154 4.83 6.13 2.68
N GLY A 155 3.56 6.48 2.48
CA GLY A 155 3.13 7.83 2.09
C GLY A 155 2.47 8.62 3.21
N ASP A 156 1.84 7.95 4.17
CA ASP A 156 1.13 8.61 5.25
C ASP A 156 1.26 7.90 6.61
N THR A 157 0.75 8.53 7.67
CA THR A 157 0.73 8.02 9.05
C THR A 157 -0.65 8.24 9.66
N ASN A 158 -1.25 7.19 10.21
CA ASN A 158 -2.58 7.27 10.79
C ASN A 158 -2.56 8.08 12.10
N GLY A 159 -3.55 8.97 12.29
CA GLY A 159 -3.69 9.82 13.47
C GLY A 159 -4.38 9.17 14.68
N GLY A 160 -4.77 7.90 14.55
CA GLY A 160 -5.53 7.16 15.54
C GLY A 160 -4.93 5.78 15.83
N THR A 161 -5.81 4.80 15.98
CA THR A 161 -5.45 3.42 16.35
C THR A 161 -5.89 2.38 15.32
N SER A 162 -6.15 2.81 14.09
CA SER A 162 -6.45 1.93 12.96
C SER A 162 -5.18 1.60 12.16
N THR A 163 -5.17 0.46 11.49
CA THR A 163 -4.09 0.00 10.60
C THR A 163 -4.72 -0.61 9.36
N GLY A 164 -3.91 -0.96 8.36
CA GLY A 164 -4.43 -1.54 7.12
C GLY A 164 -5.06 -0.49 6.21
N GLU A 165 -4.49 0.72 6.12
CA GLU A 165 -5.00 1.80 5.28
C GLU A 165 -4.05 2.06 4.09
N ALA A 166 -4.61 2.32 2.91
CA ALA A 166 -3.84 2.59 1.70
C ALA A 166 -4.59 3.51 0.73
N SER A 167 -3.84 4.16 -0.15
CA SER A 167 -4.38 4.95 -1.26
C SER A 167 -5.42 4.18 -2.09
N LEU A 168 -6.41 4.90 -2.63
CA LEU A 168 -7.37 4.35 -3.59
C LEU A 168 -6.71 3.64 -4.78
N ALA A 169 -5.58 4.18 -5.26
CA ALA A 169 -4.76 3.60 -6.32
C ALA A 169 -4.26 2.19 -5.96
N LEU A 170 -3.68 2.01 -4.76
CA LEU A 170 -3.22 0.71 -4.29
C LEU A 170 -4.38 -0.25 -4.01
N GLY A 171 -5.46 0.24 -3.40
CA GLY A 171 -6.66 -0.57 -3.18
C GLY A 171 -7.21 -1.15 -4.49
N LYS A 172 -7.30 -0.33 -5.55
CA LYS A 172 -7.77 -0.76 -6.87
C LYS A 172 -6.80 -1.70 -7.60
N LEU A 173 -5.50 -1.65 -7.31
CA LEU A 173 -4.55 -2.67 -7.78
C LEU A 173 -4.88 -4.02 -7.16
N CYS A 174 -5.08 -4.06 -5.84
CA CYS A 174 -5.42 -5.29 -5.12
C CYS A 174 -6.80 -5.83 -5.51
N PHE A 175 -7.83 -4.99 -5.48
CA PHE A 175 -9.24 -5.40 -5.55
C PHE A 175 -10.02 -4.57 -6.59
N PRO A 176 -9.69 -4.69 -7.89
CA PRO A 176 -10.26 -3.83 -8.94
C PRO A 176 -11.79 -3.95 -9.11
N ASN A 177 -12.39 -5.03 -8.59
CA ASN A 177 -13.81 -5.36 -8.78
C ASN A 177 -14.68 -5.15 -7.54
N GLU A 178 -14.12 -4.67 -6.43
CA GLU A 178 -14.86 -4.52 -5.16
C GLU A 178 -15.57 -3.17 -5.01
N GLY A 179 -15.43 -2.27 -5.99
CA GLY A 179 -16.05 -0.96 -5.92
C GLY A 179 -15.50 -0.10 -4.78
N LEU A 180 -14.19 -0.20 -4.52
CA LEU A 180 -13.54 0.56 -3.45
C LEU A 180 -13.70 2.07 -3.64
N SER A 181 -13.91 2.77 -2.54
CA SER A 181 -14.12 4.22 -2.47
C SER A 181 -13.66 4.76 -1.11
N GLY A 182 -13.66 6.07 -0.93
CA GLY A 182 -13.26 6.72 0.33
C GLY A 182 -14.09 6.33 1.56
N ASN A 183 -15.19 5.61 1.38
CA ASN A 183 -15.97 5.02 2.48
C ASN A 183 -16.23 3.52 2.33
N ASN A 184 -15.50 2.84 1.43
CA ASN A 184 -15.66 1.41 1.16
C ASN A 184 -14.29 0.77 0.92
N GLY A 185 -13.79 0.06 1.93
CA GLY A 185 -12.55 -0.74 1.88
C GLY A 185 -12.80 -2.22 1.60
N HIS A 186 -11.74 -3.00 1.76
CA HIS A 186 -11.73 -4.46 1.71
C HIS A 186 -11.68 -5.03 3.13
N ASP A 187 -12.81 -5.53 3.65
CA ASP A 187 -12.93 -6.04 5.03
C ASP A 187 -12.11 -7.31 5.35
N PRO A 188 -11.94 -8.30 4.45
CA PRO A 188 -11.18 -9.50 4.77
C PRO A 188 -9.74 -9.22 5.20
N LYS A 189 -9.30 -9.94 6.24
CA LYS A 189 -7.98 -9.75 6.85
C LYS A 189 -6.90 -10.60 6.20
N ASP A 190 -6.74 -10.48 4.89
CA ASP A 190 -5.80 -11.30 4.11
C ASP A 190 -4.72 -10.50 3.38
N VAL A 191 -4.62 -9.20 3.65
CA VAL A 191 -3.64 -8.29 3.05
C VAL A 191 -2.40 -8.17 3.93
N LEU A 192 -1.24 -8.52 3.37
CA LEU A 192 0.05 -8.38 4.03
C LEU A 192 0.76 -7.11 3.55
N PHE A 193 0.99 -6.16 4.45
CA PHE A 193 1.79 -4.97 4.22
C PHE A 193 3.20 -5.15 4.76
N ILE A 194 4.23 -4.97 3.92
CA ILE A 194 5.64 -5.06 4.30
C ILE A 194 6.33 -3.73 3.98
N GLY A 195 6.81 -3.05 5.01
CA GLY A 195 7.67 -1.88 4.89
C GLY A 195 9.14 -2.25 5.06
N PHE A 196 9.97 -1.83 4.10
CA PHE A 196 11.41 -2.14 4.10
C PHE A 196 12.21 -1.09 4.87
N THR A 197 13.18 -1.53 5.67
CA THR A 197 14.03 -0.65 6.48
C THR A 197 15.33 -0.27 5.75
N GLY A 198 15.98 0.78 6.24
CA GLY A 198 17.25 1.28 5.69
C GLY A 198 17.08 2.23 4.50
N SER A 199 18.12 3.04 4.26
CA SER A 199 18.10 4.07 3.19
C SER A 199 17.99 3.48 1.79
N GLY A 200 18.43 2.24 1.58
CA GLY A 200 18.33 1.54 0.31
C GLY A 200 16.90 1.22 -0.14
N ALA A 201 15.91 1.39 0.75
CA ALA A 201 14.49 1.24 0.45
C ALA A 201 13.82 2.52 -0.08
N VAL A 202 14.47 3.68 0.03
CA VAL A 202 13.92 4.96 -0.39
C VAL A 202 14.27 5.21 -1.86
N PRO A 203 13.29 5.37 -2.78
CA PRO A 203 13.56 5.65 -4.18
C PRO A 203 14.16 7.07 -4.35
N GLY A 204 13.83 7.99 -3.45
CA GLY A 204 14.29 9.37 -3.48
C GLY A 204 13.75 10.13 -4.71
N LYS A 205 14.23 11.37 -4.88
CA LYS A 205 13.72 12.29 -5.91
C LYS A 205 13.76 11.74 -7.33
N SER A 206 14.77 10.94 -7.67
CA SER A 206 15.02 10.47 -9.04
C SER A 206 14.75 8.97 -9.24
N GLY A 207 14.42 8.22 -8.18
CA GLY A 207 14.20 6.78 -8.27
C GLY A 207 12.74 6.36 -8.39
N ALA A 208 11.81 7.32 -8.48
CA ALA A 208 10.40 7.08 -8.78
C ALA A 208 9.87 8.14 -9.75
N ASN A 209 8.83 7.80 -10.51
CA ASN A 209 8.13 8.71 -11.39
C ASN A 209 7.09 9.52 -10.61
N TRP A 210 7.54 10.44 -9.75
CA TRP A 210 6.67 11.24 -8.88
C TRP A 210 5.60 12.03 -9.64
N THR A 211 5.83 12.38 -10.90
CA THR A 211 4.87 13.17 -11.71
C THR A 211 3.99 12.31 -12.63
N ALA A 212 3.98 10.98 -12.39
CA ALA A 212 3.15 10.01 -13.10
C ALA A 212 1.71 10.48 -13.25
N LYS A 213 1.06 10.07 -14.35
CA LYS A 213 -0.33 10.45 -14.67
C LYS A 213 -1.33 9.35 -14.37
N ASN A 214 -0.85 8.17 -13.99
CA ASN A 214 -1.66 7.03 -13.63
C ASN A 214 -0.88 6.10 -12.69
N THR A 215 -1.62 5.22 -12.04
CA THR A 215 -1.14 4.22 -11.08
C THR A 215 -0.04 3.33 -11.63
N ASN A 216 -0.24 2.78 -12.83
CA ASN A 216 0.71 1.83 -13.42
C ASN A 216 2.07 2.48 -13.69
N ASP A 217 2.09 3.73 -14.17
CA ASP A 217 3.33 4.44 -14.45
C ASP A 217 4.14 4.72 -13.16
N PHE A 218 3.47 5.03 -12.06
CA PHE A 218 4.14 5.20 -10.77
C PHE A 218 4.65 3.85 -10.24
N GLU A 219 3.79 2.84 -10.17
CA GLU A 219 4.15 1.52 -9.63
C GLU A 219 5.31 0.89 -10.42
N ASN A 220 5.24 0.92 -11.76
CA ASN A 220 6.31 0.40 -12.61
C ASN A 220 7.65 1.11 -12.37
N SER A 221 7.63 2.39 -12.00
CA SER A 221 8.86 3.15 -11.73
C SER A 221 9.61 2.68 -10.47
N ILE A 222 8.88 2.14 -9.48
CA ILE A 222 9.47 1.63 -8.23
C ILE A 222 9.60 0.10 -8.21
N LYS A 223 9.04 -0.60 -9.20
CA LYS A 223 9.01 -2.07 -9.25
C LYS A 223 10.40 -2.70 -9.12
N ALA A 224 11.40 -2.23 -9.86
CA ALA A 224 12.75 -2.81 -9.81
C ALA A 224 13.39 -2.70 -8.42
N LEU A 225 13.11 -1.62 -7.69
CA LEU A 225 13.51 -1.45 -6.30
C LEU A 225 12.73 -2.43 -5.39
N GLY A 226 11.42 -2.50 -5.55
CA GLY A 226 10.55 -3.43 -4.82
C GLY A 226 10.94 -4.90 -5.00
N ASP A 227 11.19 -5.33 -6.24
CA ASP A 227 11.64 -6.69 -6.58
C ASP A 227 12.96 -7.03 -5.85
N ARG A 228 13.93 -6.10 -5.86
CA ARG A 228 15.22 -6.26 -5.18
C ARG A 228 15.05 -6.41 -3.67
N LEU A 229 14.18 -5.59 -3.07
CA LEU A 229 13.91 -5.62 -1.63
C LEU A 229 13.19 -6.92 -1.23
N VAL A 230 12.17 -7.34 -2.00
CA VAL A 230 11.48 -8.62 -1.80
C VAL A 230 12.44 -9.79 -1.91
N ALA A 231 13.34 -9.79 -2.89
CA ALA A 231 14.35 -10.85 -3.06
C ALA A 231 15.34 -10.93 -1.88
N SER A 232 15.51 -9.84 -1.11
CA SER A 232 16.39 -9.83 0.06
C SER A 232 15.77 -10.40 1.33
N LEU A 233 14.45 -10.62 1.35
CA LEU A 233 13.75 -11.19 2.50
C LEU A 233 14.08 -12.67 2.69
N GLN A 234 14.21 -13.08 3.95
CA GLN A 234 14.47 -14.45 4.35
C GLN A 234 13.16 -15.09 4.89
N ALA A 235 12.87 -16.30 4.44
CA ALA A 235 11.63 -17.03 4.76
C ALA A 235 11.68 -17.86 6.05
#